data_AF-A0A960TZV0-F1
#
_entry.id   AF-A0A960TZV0-F1
#
_cell.length_a   1.000
_cell.length_b   1.000
_cell.length_c   1.000
_cell.angle_alpha   90.00
_cell.angle_beta   90.00
_cell.angle_gamma   90.00
#
_symmetry.space_group_name_H-M   'P 1'
#
loop_
_entity.id
_entity.type
_entity.pdbx_description
1 polymer ?
#
loop_
_entity_poly.entity_id
_entity_poly.type
_entity_poly.pdbx_seq_one_letter_code
_entity_poly.pdbx_strand_id
1 'polypeptide(L)'
;HADNGPPVDDAAEATPVAGPDDEWTFTDELDTRHGYAVTYGPGKVQVIDSVIGRAPVLVAGDSDTDFEMLVEYPETRVRLLIDRGSRGSVMDDLFARADKGEASYFRQTRDEKKGTFLP
;
A
#
# COMPACT_ATOMS: atom_id res chain seq x y z
N HIS A 1 -35.62 3.91 -39.26
CA HIS A 1 -35.89 4.95 -38.24
C HIS A 1 -35.06 4.64 -37.01
N ALA A 2 -34.46 5.66 -36.43
CA ALA A 2 -33.21 5.64 -35.68
C ALA A 2 -33.23 4.84 -34.36
N ASP A 3 -32.06 4.24 -34.12
CA ASP A 3 -31.49 3.78 -32.86
C ASP A 3 -31.20 4.97 -31.92
N ASN A 4 -31.28 4.76 -30.61
CA ASN A 4 -30.87 5.70 -29.55
C ASN A 4 -30.64 4.91 -28.24
N GLY A 5 -29.57 4.11 -28.19
CA GLY A 5 -28.94 3.73 -26.93
C GLY A 5 -28.27 4.94 -26.25
N PRO A 6 -28.10 4.92 -24.91
CA PRO A 6 -27.42 6.00 -24.20
C PRO A 6 -25.96 6.13 -24.67
N PRO A 7 -25.39 7.35 -24.65
CA PRO A 7 -24.04 7.58 -25.16
C PRO A 7 -23.04 6.79 -24.32
N VAL A 8 -22.21 6.01 -25.01
CA VAL A 8 -20.95 5.51 -24.47
C VAL A 8 -20.11 6.75 -24.14
N ASP A 9 -19.73 6.89 -22.87
CA ASP A 9 -18.71 7.86 -22.46
C ASP A 9 -17.42 7.47 -23.20
N ASP A 10 -17.10 8.23 -24.26
CA ASP A 10 -15.77 8.25 -24.84
C ASP A 10 -14.81 8.64 -23.71
N ALA A 11 -14.05 7.66 -23.24
CA ALA A 11 -12.89 7.89 -22.40
C ALA A 11 -12.03 8.93 -23.12
N ALA A 12 -12.03 10.16 -22.59
CA ALA A 12 -11.27 11.25 -23.14
C ALA A 12 -9.82 10.78 -23.30
N GLU A 13 -9.38 10.59 -24.55
CA GLU A 13 -7.97 10.40 -24.85
C GLU A 13 -7.26 11.62 -24.30
N ALA A 14 -6.45 11.42 -23.26
CA ALA A 14 -5.62 12.47 -22.70
C ALA A 14 -4.61 12.89 -23.78
N THR A 15 -4.90 13.98 -24.47
CA THR A 15 -3.94 14.66 -25.34
C THR A 15 -2.69 15.01 -24.51
N PRO A 16 -1.49 14.57 -24.92
CA PRO A 16 -0.28 14.89 -24.19
C PRO A 16 0.02 16.39 -24.36
N VAL A 17 0.00 17.13 -23.26
CA VAL A 17 0.46 18.52 -23.22
C VAL A 17 1.97 18.47 -23.10
N ALA A 18 2.68 18.67 -24.21
CA ALA A 18 4.11 18.91 -24.19
C ALA A 18 4.36 20.26 -23.48
N GLY A 19 4.90 20.21 -22.26
CA GLY A 19 5.46 21.39 -21.60
C GLY A 19 6.78 21.80 -22.29
N PRO A 20 7.14 23.10 -22.26
CA PRO A 20 8.39 23.56 -22.82
C PRO A 20 9.57 22.99 -22.02
N ASP A 21 10.56 22.44 -22.72
CA ASP A 21 11.92 22.07 -22.29
C ASP A 21 12.05 21.42 -20.89
N ASP A 22 12.11 20.09 -20.83
CA ASP A 22 12.86 19.20 -19.88
C ASP A 22 13.13 19.64 -18.43
N GLU A 23 12.35 20.55 -17.84
CA GLU A 23 12.54 21.06 -16.48
C GLU A 23 11.47 20.45 -15.56
N TRP A 24 11.79 19.27 -15.02
CA TRP A 24 10.97 18.62 -14.01
C TRP A 24 10.93 19.46 -12.74
N THR A 25 9.81 20.12 -12.49
CA THR A 25 9.57 20.86 -11.25
C THR A 25 8.65 20.05 -10.35
N PHE A 26 9.06 19.82 -9.10
CA PHE A 26 8.18 19.22 -8.10
C PHE A 26 7.12 20.23 -7.67
N THR A 27 5.86 19.76 -7.57
CA THR A 27 4.72 20.52 -7.04
C THR A 27 4.25 19.91 -5.73
N ASP A 28 3.60 20.70 -4.88
CA ASP A 28 2.93 20.21 -3.66
C ASP A 28 1.60 19.48 -3.94
N GLU A 29 1.21 19.39 -5.22
CA GLU A 29 -0.01 18.71 -5.66
C GLU A 29 0.21 17.19 -5.80
N LEU A 30 -0.75 16.42 -5.30
CA LEU A 30 -0.79 14.97 -5.48
C LEU A 30 -1.15 14.65 -6.94
N ASP A 31 -0.33 13.84 -7.62
CA ASP A 31 -0.66 13.37 -8.96
C ASP A 31 -1.74 12.30 -8.93
N THR A 32 -2.98 12.74 -9.11
CA THR A 32 -4.17 11.89 -9.18
C THR A 32 -4.49 11.43 -10.61
N ARG A 33 -3.76 11.94 -11.62
CA ARG A 33 -4.09 11.76 -13.06
C ARG A 33 -3.88 10.34 -13.56
N HIS A 34 -2.98 9.60 -12.92
CA HIS A 34 -2.63 8.24 -13.30
C HIS A 34 -3.32 7.16 -12.46
N GLY A 35 -4.33 7.53 -11.66
CA GLY A 35 -5.04 6.57 -10.81
C GLY A 35 -4.18 5.99 -9.69
N TYR A 36 -3.02 6.59 -9.39
CA TYR A 36 -2.23 6.23 -8.22
C TYR A 36 -3.02 6.63 -6.98
N ALA A 37 -3.58 5.63 -6.30
CA ALA A 37 -4.16 5.84 -4.98
C ALA A 37 -3.08 6.39 -4.05
N VAL A 38 -3.48 7.28 -3.13
CA VAL A 38 -2.60 7.67 -2.02
C VAL A 38 -2.16 6.40 -1.31
N THR A 39 -0.85 6.13 -1.25
CA THR A 39 -0.27 4.87 -0.72
C THR A 39 -0.29 4.81 0.81
N TYR A 40 -1.46 5.04 1.40
CA TYR A 40 -1.69 5.03 2.83
C TYR A 40 -2.91 4.15 3.16
N GLY A 41 -2.77 3.26 4.15
CA GLY A 41 -3.83 2.38 4.61
C GLY A 41 -4.46 1.59 3.45
N PRO A 42 -5.79 1.69 3.22
CA PRO A 42 -6.47 1.00 2.12
C PRO A 42 -5.90 1.32 0.73
N GLY A 43 -5.29 2.49 0.53
CA GLY A 43 -4.69 2.85 -0.75
C GLY A 43 -3.44 2.03 -1.09
N LYS A 44 -2.75 1.45 -0.09
CA LYS A 44 -1.66 0.49 -0.35
C LYS A 44 -2.20 -0.79 -0.99
N VAL A 45 -3.35 -1.26 -0.54
CA VAL A 45 -4.04 -2.41 -1.15
C VAL A 45 -4.42 -2.10 -2.59
N GLN A 46 -5.05 -0.94 -2.83
CA GLN A 46 -5.44 -0.52 -4.19
C GLN A 46 -4.26 -0.43 -5.15
N VAL A 47 -3.09 0.04 -4.69
CA VAL A 47 -1.87 0.08 -5.51
C VAL A 47 -1.32 -1.33 -5.78
N ILE A 48 -1.33 -2.23 -4.78
CA ILE A 48 -0.93 -3.63 -5.00
C ILE A 48 -1.84 -4.25 -6.08
N ASP A 49 -3.15 -4.08 -5.99
CA ASP A 49 -4.11 -4.66 -6.94
C ASP A 49 -3.97 -4.07 -8.34
N SER A 50 -3.83 -2.75 -8.46
CA SER A 50 -3.79 -2.07 -9.77
C SER A 50 -2.43 -2.15 -10.47
N VAL A 51 -1.32 -2.12 -9.72
CA VAL A 51 0.04 -2.07 -10.29
C VAL A 51 0.71 -3.44 -10.30
N ILE A 52 0.55 -4.23 -9.24
CA ILE A 52 1.19 -5.55 -9.10
C ILE A 52 0.27 -6.65 -9.64
N GLY A 53 -1.04 -6.53 -9.43
CA GLY A 53 -2.07 -7.43 -9.99
C GLY A 53 -2.14 -8.81 -9.36
N ARG A 54 -1.53 -9.01 -8.17
CA ARG A 54 -1.55 -10.28 -7.45
C ARG A 54 -1.25 -10.10 -5.96
N ALA A 55 -1.81 -10.99 -5.16
CA ALA A 55 -1.54 -11.08 -3.73
C ALA A 55 -0.05 -11.31 -3.45
N PRO A 56 0.58 -10.52 -2.57
CA PRO A 56 1.97 -10.70 -2.19
C PRO A 56 2.16 -11.95 -1.31
N VAL A 57 3.22 -12.73 -1.56
CA VAL A 57 3.56 -13.87 -0.68
C VAL A 57 4.11 -13.39 0.66
N LEU A 58 4.75 -12.23 0.67
CA LEU A 58 5.32 -11.57 1.85
C LEU A 58 4.89 -10.10 1.89
N VAL A 59 4.41 -9.65 3.04
CA VAL A 59 4.15 -8.24 3.34
C VAL A 59 4.91 -7.86 4.60
N ALA A 60 5.51 -6.67 4.60
CA ALA A 60 6.18 -6.11 5.77
C ALA A 60 5.62 -4.73 6.10
N GLY A 61 5.44 -4.44 7.39
CA GLY A 61 4.91 -3.16 7.87
C GLY A 61 5.29 -2.89 9.32
N ASP A 62 5.25 -1.63 9.73
CA ASP A 62 5.66 -1.16 11.06
C ASP A 62 4.63 -0.26 11.75
N SER A 63 3.59 0.13 11.03
CA SER A 63 2.66 1.18 11.44
C SER A 63 1.20 0.85 11.13
N ASP A 64 0.27 1.60 11.73
CA ASP A 64 -1.17 1.48 11.46
C ASP A 64 -1.49 1.63 9.97
N THR A 65 -0.68 2.40 9.25
CA THR A 65 -0.83 2.68 7.83
C THR A 65 -0.56 1.47 6.94
N ASP A 66 0.05 0.43 7.50
CA ASP A 66 0.37 -0.84 6.86
C ASP A 66 -0.67 -1.92 7.16
N PHE A 67 -1.59 -1.66 8.09
CA PHE A 67 -2.49 -2.67 8.63
C PHE A 67 -3.29 -3.37 7.53
N GLU A 68 -3.93 -2.60 6.63
CA GLU A 68 -4.76 -3.16 5.58
C GLU A 68 -3.97 -4.10 4.67
N MET A 69 -2.80 -3.69 4.17
CA MET A 69 -2.00 -4.58 3.31
C MET A 69 -1.47 -5.82 4.05
N LEU A 70 -1.31 -5.76 5.37
CA LEU A 70 -0.89 -6.90 6.19
C LEU A 70 -2.02 -7.93 6.38
N VAL A 71 -3.29 -7.53 6.33
CA VAL A 71 -4.42 -8.43 6.63
C VAL A 71 -5.28 -8.78 5.41
N GLU A 72 -5.28 -7.96 4.37
CA GLU A 72 -6.22 -8.06 3.24
C GLU A 72 -6.11 -9.38 2.48
N TYR A 73 -4.89 -9.87 2.28
CA TYR A 73 -4.62 -11.01 1.38
C TYR A 73 -4.50 -12.33 2.15
N PRO A 74 -5.45 -13.27 2.02
CA PRO A 74 -5.36 -14.59 2.65
C PRO A 74 -4.17 -15.42 2.13
N GLU A 75 -3.74 -15.19 0.89
CA GLU A 75 -2.64 -15.89 0.23
C GLU A 75 -1.26 -15.48 0.78
N THR A 76 -1.17 -14.36 1.50
CA THR A 76 0.08 -13.91 2.14
C THR A 76 0.53 -14.95 3.14
N ARG A 77 1.74 -15.48 2.94
CA ARG A 77 2.33 -16.54 3.77
C ARG A 77 3.24 -16.00 4.85
N VAL A 78 3.78 -14.80 4.67
CA VAL A 78 4.70 -14.17 5.62
C VAL A 78 4.28 -12.72 5.84
N ARG A 79 3.92 -12.40 7.08
CA ARG A 79 3.62 -11.05 7.54
C ARG A 79 4.70 -10.65 8.53
N LEU A 80 5.64 -9.83 8.07
CA LEU A 80 6.75 -9.33 8.87
C LEU A 80 6.35 -8.00 9.53
N LEU A 81 6.18 -8.03 10.84
CA LEU A 81 5.78 -6.87 11.64
C LEU A 81 7.02 -6.30 12.32
N ILE A 82 7.43 -5.09 11.94
CA ILE A 82 8.56 -4.42 12.57
C ILE A 82 8.07 -3.69 13.82
N ASP A 83 8.54 -4.15 14.98
CA ASP A 83 8.17 -3.57 16.26
C ASP A 83 9.05 -2.36 16.59
N ARG A 84 8.41 -1.20 16.66
CA ARG A 84 9.00 0.09 17.00
C ARG A 84 8.88 0.45 18.48
N GLY A 85 8.29 -0.41 19.30
CA GLY A 85 8.03 -0.16 20.73
C GLY A 85 6.90 0.83 21.00
N SER A 86 6.13 1.20 19.97
CA SER A 86 4.93 2.03 20.11
C SER A 86 3.77 1.19 20.67
N ARG A 87 2.87 1.80 21.45
CA ARG A 87 1.71 1.14 22.07
C ARG A 87 0.43 1.90 21.75
N GLY A 88 -0.70 1.21 21.82
CA GLY A 88 -2.02 1.78 21.50
C GLY A 88 -2.26 1.86 19.99
N SER A 89 -1.56 1.02 19.23
CA SER A 89 -1.60 0.96 17.77
C SER A 89 -2.46 -0.22 17.33
N VAL A 90 -3.08 -0.15 16.14
CA VAL A 90 -3.81 -1.31 15.58
C VAL A 90 -2.85 -2.49 15.31
N MET A 91 -1.55 -2.23 15.20
CA MET A 91 -0.51 -3.23 15.09
C MET A 91 -0.37 -4.09 16.35
N ASP A 92 -0.81 -3.63 17.52
CA ASP A 92 -0.73 -4.38 18.79
C ASP A 92 -1.47 -5.73 18.69
N ASP A 93 -2.58 -5.77 17.95
CA ASP A 93 -3.32 -7.01 17.69
C ASP A 93 -2.51 -7.98 16.81
N LEU A 94 -1.79 -7.46 15.81
CA LEU A 94 -0.94 -8.27 14.94
C LEU A 94 0.29 -8.79 15.68
N PHE A 95 0.90 -7.96 16.53
CA PHE A 95 1.98 -8.38 17.42
C PHE A 95 1.50 -9.49 18.37
N ALA A 96 0.30 -9.36 18.93
CA ALA A 96 -0.27 -10.40 19.79
C ALA A 96 -0.51 -11.73 19.05
N ARG A 97 -0.84 -11.71 17.76
CA ARG A 97 -0.95 -12.93 16.93
C ARG A 97 0.42 -13.58 16.72
N ALA A 98 1.45 -12.78 16.43
CA ALA A 98 2.82 -13.27 16.33
C ALA A 98 3.32 -13.88 17.66
N ASP A 99 3.07 -13.20 18.79
CA ASP A 99 3.46 -13.66 20.13
C ASP A 99 2.74 -14.97 20.53
N LYS A 100 1.52 -15.18 20.03
CA LYS A 100 0.77 -16.45 20.20
C LYS A 100 1.27 -17.57 19.28
N GLY A 101 2.23 -17.30 18.40
CA GLY A 101 2.77 -18.26 17.44
C GLY A 101 1.81 -18.55 16.29
N GLU A 102 0.92 -17.61 15.94
CA GLU A 102 0.05 -17.79 14.78
C GLU A 102 0.90 -17.92 13.51
N ALA A 103 0.62 -18.97 12.74
CA ALA A 103 1.30 -19.22 11.48
C ALA A 103 1.16 -17.99 10.56
N SER A 104 2.26 -17.63 9.89
CA SER A 104 2.39 -16.47 9.01
C SER A 104 2.60 -15.10 9.65
N TYR A 105 2.57 -14.94 10.98
CA TYR A 105 2.88 -13.67 11.65
C TYR A 105 4.26 -13.72 12.32
N PHE A 106 5.14 -12.80 11.97
CA PHE A 106 6.49 -12.71 12.50
C PHE A 106 6.74 -11.31 13.04
N ARG A 107 7.02 -11.21 14.34
CA ARG A 107 7.40 -9.96 14.99
C ARG A 107 8.92 -9.82 15.00
N GLN A 108 9.42 -8.68 14.54
CA GLN A 108 10.84 -8.35 14.50
C GLN A 108 11.09 -7.03 15.21
N THR A 109 11.76 -7.08 16.36
CA THR A 109 12.16 -5.89 17.12
C THR A 109 13.45 -5.29 16.58
N ARG A 110 13.67 -3.99 16.79
CA ARG A 110 14.90 -3.28 16.40
C ARG A 110 15.56 -2.55 17.56
N ASP A 111 16.89 -2.43 17.51
CA ASP A 111 17.65 -1.42 18.24
C ASP A 111 17.57 -0.10 17.45
N GLU A 112 16.72 0.81 17.91
CA GLU A 112 16.48 2.09 17.24
C GLU A 112 17.71 3.00 17.18
N LYS A 113 18.63 2.87 18.16
CA LYS A 113 19.85 3.70 18.19
C LYS A 113 20.90 3.20 17.21
N LYS A 114 20.92 1.90 16.95
CA LYS A 114 21.90 1.26 16.05
C LYS A 114 21.38 0.97 14.66
N GLY A 115 20.06 1.03 14.46
CA GLY A 115 19.43 0.67 13.19
C GLY A 115 19.55 -0.83 12.87
N THR A 116 19.64 -1.70 13.87
CA THR A 116 19.84 -3.15 13.72
C THR A 116 18.64 -3.93 14.25
N PHE A 117 18.35 -5.09 13.65
CA PHE A 117 17.39 -6.03 14.22
C PHE A 117 17.92 -6.72 15.47
N LEU A 118 17.00 -7.05 16.38
CA LEU A 118 17.27 -7.85 17.57
C LEU A 118 16.85 -9.31 17.30
N PRO A 119 17.68 -10.30 17.64
CA PRO A 119 17.35 -11.71 17.46
C PRO A 119 16.25 -12.18 18.42
#